data_AF-A0A958H249-F1
#
_entry.id   AF-A0A958H249-F1
#
_cell.length_a   1.000
_cell.length_b   1.000
_cell.length_c   1.000
_cell.angle_alpha   90.00
_cell.angle_beta   90.00
_cell.angle_gamma   90.00
#
_symmetry.space_group_name_H-M   'P 1'
#
loop_
_entity.id
_entity.type
_entity.pdbx_description
1 polymer ?
#
loop_
_entity_poly.entity_id
_entity_poly.type
_entity_poly.pdbx_seq_one_letter_code
_entity_poly.pdbx_strand_id
1 'polypeptide(L)'
;MDISEIRLDIEAIEQNAALSEETNFNSRADAIDNLEFNVIDRIEGLLHTINRPDELIALKQYADRVKRRLEDINNNLFRRLRADIQAGGCRGAVFKSLIDQYVGRVSSGGSQPPDEIGYDSLDLFINGLLLSQAAPTETKDREPEMVYYQQTPARIILELVEKAHLTEKDIFYDVGSGLGQVPILVHLLTGATAKGVEFEPAYSDYARESAVDLNLSGVEFINTDARTADFSDGTVFFMYTPFAGRLLQAVLDKLLAESQQRVIKLFSYGPCTPQLARQSWLKSIDQNEAYLYKLGVFTTLL
;
A
#
# COMPACT_ATOMS: atom_id res chain seq x y z
N MET A 1 -17.61 17.05 -27.35
CA MET A 1 -16.18 17.30 -27.60
C MET A 1 -15.90 16.86 -29.01
N ASP A 2 -15.38 17.76 -29.82
CA ASP A 2 -14.98 17.48 -31.21
C ASP A 2 -13.68 16.65 -31.21
N ILE A 3 -13.44 15.86 -32.27
CA ILE A 3 -12.18 15.10 -32.45
C ILE A 3 -10.96 16.03 -32.33
N SER A 4 -11.12 17.28 -32.78
CA SER A 4 -10.14 18.34 -32.67
C SER A 4 -9.76 18.67 -31.22
N GLU A 5 -10.73 18.68 -30.31
CA GLU A 5 -10.51 19.04 -28.91
C GLU A 5 -9.79 17.89 -28.16
N ILE A 6 -10.19 16.64 -28.40
CA ILE A 6 -9.45 15.46 -27.89
C ILE A 6 -7.99 15.47 -28.37
N ARG A 7 -7.75 15.85 -29.64
CA ARG A 7 -6.39 15.97 -30.18
C ARG A 7 -5.58 17.04 -29.46
N LEU A 8 -6.16 18.22 -29.24
CA LEU A 8 -5.49 19.31 -28.52
C LEU A 8 -5.13 18.90 -27.08
N ASP A 9 -5.99 18.12 -26.41
CA ASP A 9 -5.70 17.60 -25.07
C ASP A 9 -4.48 16.67 -25.07
N ILE A 10 -4.39 15.74 -26.04
CA ILE A 10 -3.24 14.85 -26.18
C ILE A 10 -1.96 15.64 -26.50
N GLU A 11 -2.03 16.60 -27.42
CA GLU A 11 -0.90 17.45 -27.82
C GLU A 11 -0.38 18.30 -26.65
N ALA A 12 -1.29 18.85 -25.83
CA ALA A 12 -0.93 19.63 -24.64
C ALA A 12 -0.16 18.79 -23.62
N ILE A 13 -0.57 17.54 -23.40
CA ILE A 13 0.15 16.60 -22.53
C ILE A 13 1.51 16.22 -23.14
N GLU A 14 1.55 15.92 -24.45
CA GLU A 14 2.79 15.52 -25.12
C GLU A 14 3.86 16.62 -25.10
N GLN A 15 3.45 17.88 -25.26
CA GLN A 15 4.35 19.05 -25.32
C GLN A 15 4.78 19.55 -23.94
N ASN A 16 4.17 19.07 -22.85
CA ASN A 16 4.53 19.47 -21.50
C ASN A 16 5.87 18.82 -21.08
N ALA A 17 6.97 19.56 -21.26
CA ALA A 17 8.32 19.12 -20.93
C ALA A 17 8.50 18.76 -19.44
N ALA A 18 7.75 19.39 -18.54
CA ALA A 18 7.85 19.13 -17.09
C ALA A 18 7.46 17.68 -16.74
N LEU A 19 6.58 17.04 -17.52
CA LEU A 19 6.21 15.64 -17.30
C LEU A 19 7.37 14.67 -17.53
N SER A 20 8.42 15.09 -18.25
CA SER A 20 9.63 14.28 -18.47
C SER A 20 10.59 14.30 -17.28
N GLU A 21 10.42 15.23 -16.34
CA GLU A 21 11.25 15.29 -15.13
C GLU A 21 10.76 14.26 -14.10
N GLU A 22 11.64 13.38 -13.63
CA GLU A 22 11.26 12.30 -12.71
C GLU A 22 10.56 12.82 -11.44
N THR A 23 11.00 13.97 -10.91
CA THR A 23 10.47 14.60 -9.70
C THR A 23 9.04 15.11 -9.83
N ASN A 24 8.55 15.32 -11.06
CA ASN A 24 7.17 15.72 -11.32
C ASN A 24 6.24 14.50 -11.41
N PHE A 25 6.41 13.55 -10.48
CA PHE A 25 5.69 12.28 -10.46
C PHE A 25 4.17 12.49 -10.35
N ASN A 26 3.71 13.29 -9.39
CA ASN A 26 2.27 13.56 -9.21
C ASN A 26 1.63 14.10 -10.50
N SER A 27 2.22 15.16 -11.08
CA SER A 27 1.71 15.75 -12.34
C SER A 27 1.70 14.76 -13.50
N ARG A 28 2.68 13.85 -13.53
CA ARG A 28 2.75 12.80 -14.55
C ARG A 28 1.71 11.70 -14.32
N ALA A 29 1.47 11.30 -13.07
CA ALA A 29 0.40 10.37 -12.71
C ALA A 29 -0.97 10.94 -13.12
N ASP A 30 -1.25 12.21 -12.77
CA ASP A 30 -2.48 12.90 -13.17
C ASP A 30 -2.66 12.95 -14.70
N ALA A 31 -1.57 13.19 -15.44
CA ALA A 31 -1.60 13.20 -16.90
C ALA A 31 -1.85 11.80 -17.50
N ILE A 32 -1.29 10.74 -16.90
CA ILE A 32 -1.54 9.35 -17.31
C ILE A 32 -3.02 8.98 -17.07
N ASP A 33 -3.56 9.31 -15.90
CA ASP A 33 -4.97 9.06 -15.56
C ASP A 33 -5.91 9.86 -16.47
N ASN A 34 -5.55 11.11 -16.78
CA ASN A 34 -6.32 11.91 -17.73
C ASN A 34 -6.35 11.27 -19.13
N LEU A 35 -5.19 10.78 -19.61
CA LEU A 35 -5.11 10.07 -20.89
C LEU A 35 -5.96 8.79 -20.89
N GLU A 36 -5.96 8.03 -19.79
CA GLU A 36 -6.76 6.80 -19.70
C GLU A 36 -8.26 7.11 -19.67
N PHE A 37 -8.71 7.81 -18.63
CA PHE A 37 -10.13 7.88 -18.31
C PHE A 37 -10.88 8.99 -19.06
N ASN A 38 -10.20 10.08 -19.42
CA ASN A 38 -10.86 11.23 -20.06
C ASN A 38 -10.64 11.26 -21.58
N VAL A 39 -9.58 10.63 -22.07
CA VAL A 39 -9.23 10.58 -23.49
C VAL A 39 -9.50 9.21 -24.09
N ILE A 40 -8.85 8.14 -23.64
CA ILE A 40 -8.93 6.81 -24.25
C ILE A 40 -10.33 6.21 -24.10
N ASP A 41 -10.86 6.10 -22.88
CA ASP A 41 -12.21 5.58 -22.61
C ASP A 41 -13.29 6.34 -23.39
N ARG A 42 -13.09 7.65 -23.52
CA ARG A 42 -13.98 8.50 -24.30
C ARG A 42 -13.90 8.19 -25.80
N ILE A 43 -12.71 8.03 -26.36
CA ILE A 43 -12.53 7.65 -27.77
C ILE A 43 -13.21 6.30 -28.02
N GLU A 44 -13.07 5.34 -27.10
CA GLU A 44 -13.74 4.04 -27.19
C GLU A 44 -15.27 4.16 -27.20
N GLY A 45 -15.84 5.01 -26.33
CA GLY A 45 -17.27 5.32 -26.37
C GLY A 45 -17.71 5.96 -27.70
N LEU A 46 -16.87 6.77 -28.33
CA LEU A 46 -17.16 7.42 -29.62
C LEU A 46 -17.05 6.47 -30.81
N LEU A 47 -16.18 5.45 -30.76
CA LEU A 47 -16.05 4.44 -31.82
C LEU A 47 -17.36 3.70 -32.10
N HIS A 48 -18.23 3.61 -31.11
CA HIS A 48 -19.55 2.99 -31.24
C HIS A 48 -20.64 3.92 -31.79
N THR A 49 -20.37 5.23 -31.94
CA THR A 49 -21.40 6.25 -32.25
C THR A 49 -21.09 7.08 -33.50
N ILE A 50 -19.82 7.28 -33.85
CA ILE A 50 -19.41 8.16 -34.95
C ILE A 50 -18.97 7.35 -36.19
N ASN A 51 -19.44 7.75 -37.37
CA ASN A 51 -19.07 7.15 -38.66
C ASN A 51 -17.72 7.66 -39.20
N ARG A 52 -16.68 7.65 -38.35
CA ARG A 52 -15.27 8.00 -38.68
C ARG A 52 -14.29 7.14 -37.86
N PRO A 53 -14.35 5.80 -37.96
CA PRO A 53 -13.56 4.92 -37.11
C PRO A 53 -12.05 5.11 -37.31
N ASP A 54 -11.58 5.37 -38.53
CA ASP A 54 -10.14 5.49 -38.81
C ASP A 54 -9.49 6.69 -38.09
N GLU A 55 -10.18 7.85 -38.04
CA GLU A 55 -9.69 9.04 -37.33
C GLU A 55 -9.62 8.81 -35.82
N LEU A 56 -10.63 8.16 -35.25
CA LEU A 56 -10.70 7.84 -33.82
C LEU A 56 -9.67 6.77 -33.43
N ILE A 57 -9.48 5.75 -34.26
CA ILE A 57 -8.44 4.72 -34.05
C ILE A 57 -7.06 5.36 -34.07
N ALA A 58 -6.77 6.24 -35.04
CA ALA A 58 -5.50 6.94 -35.10
C ALA A 58 -5.26 7.83 -33.86
N LEU A 59 -6.32 8.48 -33.36
CA LEU A 59 -6.26 9.31 -32.17
C LEU A 59 -6.02 8.49 -30.90
N LYS A 60 -6.70 7.34 -30.76
CA LYS A 60 -6.46 6.40 -29.66
C LYS A 60 -5.00 5.92 -29.66
N GLN A 61 -4.50 5.51 -30.81
CA GLN A 61 -3.10 5.08 -30.96
C GLN A 61 -2.11 6.20 -30.62
N TYR A 62 -2.47 7.47 -30.86
CA TYR A 62 -1.67 8.61 -30.46
C TYR A 62 -1.68 8.80 -28.94
N ALA A 63 -2.85 8.79 -28.29
CA ALA A 63 -2.97 8.82 -26.83
C ALA A 63 -2.21 7.67 -26.16
N ASP A 64 -2.38 6.43 -26.63
CA ASP A 64 -1.69 5.23 -26.13
C ASP A 64 -0.15 5.36 -26.24
N ARG A 65 0.35 6.09 -27.25
CA ARG A 65 1.79 6.33 -27.42
C ARG A 65 2.31 7.35 -26.40
N VAL A 66 1.58 8.45 -26.20
CA VAL A 66 1.95 9.48 -25.22
C VAL A 66 1.88 8.90 -23.80
N LYS A 67 0.83 8.14 -23.49
CA LYS A 67 0.67 7.45 -22.20
C LYS A 67 1.85 6.52 -21.92
N ARG A 68 2.17 5.61 -22.84
CA ARG A 68 3.32 4.69 -22.69
C ARG A 68 4.65 5.41 -22.48
N ARG A 69 4.88 6.54 -23.17
CA ARG A 69 6.08 7.35 -22.96
C ARG A 69 6.19 7.86 -21.52
N LEU A 70 5.08 8.29 -20.92
CA LEU A 70 5.04 8.74 -19.53
C LEU A 70 5.19 7.57 -18.54
N GLU A 71 4.55 6.43 -18.82
CA GLU A 71 4.71 5.20 -18.04
C GLU A 71 6.16 4.71 -18.06
N ASP A 72 6.87 4.79 -19.19
CA ASP A 72 8.27 4.41 -19.31
C ASP A 72 9.19 5.27 -18.41
N ILE A 73 8.87 6.56 -18.23
CA ILE A 73 9.60 7.43 -17.28
C ILE A 73 9.40 6.91 -15.85
N ASN A 74 8.18 6.58 -15.46
CA ASN A 74 7.89 5.99 -14.14
C ASN A 74 8.60 4.65 -13.95
N ASN A 75 8.56 3.77 -14.95
CA ASN A 75 9.20 2.47 -14.91
C ASN A 75 10.73 2.59 -14.78
N ASN A 76 11.35 3.57 -15.45
CA ASN A 76 12.77 3.85 -15.32
C ASN A 76 13.12 4.40 -13.93
N LEU A 77 12.32 5.33 -13.42
CA LEU A 77 12.43 5.85 -12.06
C LEU A 77 12.38 4.71 -11.03
N PHE A 78 11.34 3.87 -11.05
CA PHE A 78 11.19 2.79 -10.08
C PHE A 78 12.29 1.74 -10.20
N ARG A 79 12.79 1.46 -11.41
CA ARG A 79 13.94 0.55 -11.58
C ARG A 79 15.19 1.11 -10.89
N ARG A 80 15.46 2.40 -11.03
CA ARG A 80 16.58 3.07 -10.35
C ARG A 80 16.41 3.06 -8.83
N LEU A 81 15.23 3.43 -8.34
CA LEU A 81 14.94 3.47 -6.91
C LEU A 81 15.03 2.08 -6.26
N ARG A 82 14.56 1.03 -6.94
CA ARG A 82 14.76 -0.35 -6.47
C ARG A 82 16.23 -0.74 -6.39
N ALA A 83 17.05 -0.32 -7.36
CA ALA A 83 18.50 -0.55 -7.29
C ALA A 83 19.14 0.15 -6.08
N ASP A 84 18.71 1.38 -5.75
CA ASP A 84 19.19 2.11 -4.58
C ASP A 84 18.78 1.42 -3.25
N ILE A 85 17.57 0.85 -3.19
CA ILE A 85 17.09 0.03 -2.07
C ILE A 85 17.92 -1.25 -1.94
N GLN A 86 18.11 -1.98 -3.04
CA GLN A 86 18.89 -3.22 -3.10
C GLN A 86 20.33 -3.03 -2.63
N ALA A 87 20.93 -1.86 -2.94
CA ALA A 87 22.27 -1.48 -2.50
C ALA A 87 22.34 -1.11 -1.00
N GLY A 88 21.21 -1.04 -0.29
CA GLY A 88 21.12 -0.76 1.14
C GLY A 88 21.24 0.72 1.51
N GLY A 89 21.39 1.62 0.53
CA GLY A 89 21.56 3.06 0.74
C GLY A 89 20.26 3.82 1.06
N CYS A 90 19.10 3.19 0.81
CA CYS A 90 17.80 3.84 0.92
C CYS A 90 16.95 3.23 2.05
N ARG A 91 17.15 3.71 3.29
CA ARG A 91 16.41 3.28 4.49
C ARG A 91 16.16 4.45 5.46
N GLY A 92 15.23 4.28 6.39
CA GLY A 92 14.97 5.24 7.46
C GLY A 92 14.57 6.62 6.94
N ALA A 93 15.21 7.65 7.49
CA ALA A 93 14.99 9.04 7.10
C ALA A 93 15.33 9.33 5.63
N VAL A 94 16.30 8.59 5.04
CA VAL A 94 16.66 8.72 3.62
C VAL A 94 15.51 8.25 2.74
N PHE A 95 14.93 7.08 3.05
CA PHE A 95 13.78 6.55 2.32
C PHE A 95 12.55 7.45 2.48
N LYS A 96 12.29 7.97 3.68
CA LYS A 96 11.19 8.93 3.90
C LYS A 96 11.37 10.22 3.09
N SER A 97 12.59 10.77 3.08
CA SER A 97 12.90 11.98 2.30
C SER A 97 12.79 11.75 0.79
N LEU A 98 13.09 10.53 0.34
CA LEU A 98 12.90 10.12 -1.05
C LEU A 98 11.42 10.13 -1.42
N ILE A 99 10.54 9.57 -0.59
CA ILE A 99 9.09 9.63 -0.83
C ILE A 99 8.64 11.10 -0.91
N ASP A 100 9.00 11.91 0.10
CA ASP A 100 8.62 13.32 0.17
C ASP A 100 9.06 14.12 -1.08
N GLN A 101 10.16 13.73 -1.73
CA GLN A 101 10.67 14.38 -2.94
C GLN A 101 9.75 14.17 -4.15
N TYR A 102 9.10 13.00 -4.28
CA TYR A 102 8.31 12.64 -5.46
C TYR A 102 6.81 12.90 -5.29
N VAL A 103 6.28 12.69 -4.09
CA VAL A 103 4.84 12.83 -3.82
C VAL A 103 4.49 14.07 -3.01
N GLY A 104 5.51 14.81 -2.54
CA GLY A 104 5.34 15.94 -1.62
C GLY A 104 5.26 15.48 -0.16
N ARG A 105 5.35 16.43 0.79
CA ARG A 105 5.21 16.11 2.22
C ARG A 105 3.78 15.72 2.54
N VAL A 106 3.56 14.44 2.74
CA VAL A 106 2.31 13.92 3.31
C VAL A 106 2.32 14.28 4.79
N SER A 107 1.51 15.27 5.16
CA SER A 107 1.34 15.61 6.57
C SER A 107 0.51 14.50 7.22
N SER A 108 0.98 13.95 8.34
CA SER A 108 0.34 12.91 9.17
C SER A 108 -0.99 13.33 9.82
N GLY A 109 -1.66 14.33 9.24
CA GLY A 109 -2.93 14.92 9.69
C GLY A 109 -3.61 15.78 8.62
N GLY A 110 -3.28 15.59 7.34
CA GLY A 110 -3.84 16.35 6.23
C GLY A 110 -5.22 15.85 5.80
N SER A 111 -6.25 16.61 6.19
CA SER A 111 -7.48 17.03 5.49
C SER A 111 -8.00 16.36 4.21
N GLN A 112 -7.69 15.10 3.89
CA GLN A 112 -8.58 14.38 2.98
C GLN A 112 -9.83 13.99 3.77
N PRO A 113 -11.05 14.24 3.23
CA PRO A 113 -12.26 13.82 3.89
C PRO A 113 -12.16 12.31 4.16
N PRO A 114 -12.55 11.82 5.35
CA PRO A 114 -12.49 10.40 5.72
C PRO A 114 -13.20 9.44 4.76
N ASP A 115 -13.99 9.99 3.83
CA ASP A 115 -14.88 9.29 2.91
C ASP A 115 -14.29 9.05 1.52
N GLU A 116 -13.12 9.60 1.17
CA GLU A 116 -12.40 9.21 -0.05
C GLU A 116 -11.54 7.97 0.24
N ILE A 117 -12.21 6.81 0.22
CA ILE A 117 -11.58 5.50 0.09
C ILE A 117 -11.04 5.41 -1.33
N GLY A 118 -9.93 6.12 -1.60
CA GLY A 118 -9.29 6.19 -2.91
C GLY A 118 -7.80 5.96 -2.79
N TYR A 119 -7.22 5.36 -3.81
CA TYR A 119 -5.77 5.29 -3.99
C TYR A 119 -5.28 6.69 -4.38
N ASP A 120 -4.37 7.26 -3.61
CA ASP A 120 -3.77 8.56 -3.90
C ASP A 120 -2.43 8.42 -4.64
N SER A 121 -1.78 9.56 -4.93
CA SER A 121 -0.49 9.54 -5.63
C SER A 121 0.63 8.89 -4.80
N LEU A 122 0.51 8.89 -3.47
CA LEU A 122 1.44 8.15 -2.60
C LEU A 122 1.25 6.64 -2.80
N ASP A 123 0.01 6.15 -2.84
CA ASP A 123 -0.24 4.74 -3.10
C ASP A 123 0.25 4.32 -4.48
N LEU A 124 0.00 5.13 -5.53
CA LEU A 124 0.52 4.87 -6.88
C LEU A 124 2.05 4.80 -6.89
N PHE A 125 2.72 5.72 -6.18
CA PHE A 125 4.17 5.74 -6.07
C PHE A 125 4.71 4.50 -5.35
N ILE A 126 4.14 4.16 -4.20
CA ILE A 126 4.53 2.98 -3.41
C ILE A 126 4.28 1.70 -4.20
N ASN A 127 3.15 1.59 -4.90
CA ASN A 127 2.81 0.44 -5.72
C ASN A 127 3.81 0.27 -6.86
N GLY A 128 4.09 1.33 -7.61
CA GLY A 128 5.10 1.27 -8.68
C GLY A 128 6.51 0.96 -8.17
N LEU A 129 6.84 1.39 -6.95
CA LEU A 129 8.14 1.13 -6.32
C LEU A 129 8.29 -0.30 -5.81
N LEU A 130 7.27 -0.85 -5.15
CA LEU A 130 7.36 -2.11 -4.43
C LEU A 130 6.78 -3.30 -5.18
N LEU A 131 5.75 -3.10 -6.01
CA LEU A 131 5.06 -4.18 -6.72
C LEU A 131 5.65 -4.32 -8.14
N SER A 132 6.64 -5.19 -8.29
CA SER A 132 7.33 -5.44 -9.56
C SER A 132 6.57 -6.40 -10.49
N GLN A 133 5.58 -7.11 -9.97
CA GLN A 133 4.84 -8.16 -10.67
C GLN A 133 3.33 -7.93 -10.55
N ALA A 134 2.55 -8.57 -11.42
CA ALA A 134 1.10 -8.54 -11.31
C ALA A 134 0.64 -9.29 -10.04
N ALA A 135 -0.38 -8.77 -9.36
CA ALA A 135 -0.97 -9.44 -8.21
C ALA A 135 -1.47 -10.84 -8.62
N PRO A 136 -1.11 -11.89 -7.87
CA PRO A 136 -1.51 -13.25 -8.21
C PRO A 136 -2.99 -13.46 -7.89
N THR A 137 -3.57 -14.50 -8.48
CA THR A 137 -4.92 -14.96 -8.13
C THR A 137 -4.86 -15.83 -6.87
N GLU A 138 -5.87 -15.70 -6.00
CA GLU A 138 -6.02 -16.57 -4.83
C GLU A 138 -6.11 -18.04 -5.25
N THR A 139 -5.41 -18.90 -4.50
CA THR A 139 -5.35 -20.34 -4.75
C THR A 139 -6.08 -21.15 -3.69
N LYS A 140 -6.49 -20.51 -2.59
CA LYS A 140 -7.09 -21.14 -1.43
C LYS A 140 -8.41 -20.47 -1.08
N ASP A 141 -9.43 -21.29 -0.83
CA ASP A 141 -10.72 -20.80 -0.38
C ASP A 141 -10.62 -20.22 1.04
N ARG A 142 -11.24 -19.05 1.22
CA ARG A 142 -11.40 -18.41 2.52
C ARG A 142 -12.38 -19.16 3.41
N GLU A 143 -12.05 -19.29 4.68
CA GLU A 143 -13.02 -19.72 5.70
C GLU A 143 -14.07 -18.61 5.96
N PRO A 144 -15.25 -18.96 6.49
CA PRO A 144 -16.15 -17.97 7.04
C PRO A 144 -15.44 -17.06 8.05
N GLU A 145 -15.79 -15.77 8.07
CA GLU A 145 -15.18 -14.72 8.89
C GLU A 145 -13.79 -14.23 8.43
N MET A 146 -13.15 -14.86 7.43
CA MET A 146 -12.00 -14.25 6.74
C MET A 146 -12.47 -13.15 5.79
N VAL A 147 -11.70 -12.06 5.69
CA VAL A 147 -11.99 -10.93 4.82
C VAL A 147 -11.14 -11.02 3.55
N TYR A 148 -11.68 -10.57 2.43
CA TYR A 148 -10.94 -10.54 1.16
C TYR A 148 -9.77 -9.54 1.25
N TYR A 149 -8.75 -9.76 0.43
CA TYR A 149 -7.57 -8.90 0.43
C TYR A 149 -7.93 -7.45 0.07
N GLN A 150 -7.50 -6.53 0.93
CA GLN A 150 -7.50 -5.11 0.67
C GLN A 150 -6.13 -4.54 1.03
N GLN A 151 -5.57 -3.74 0.12
CA GLN A 151 -4.28 -3.11 0.34
C GLN A 151 -4.41 -2.02 1.41
N THR A 152 -3.49 -2.02 2.38
CA THR A 152 -3.39 -0.94 3.38
C THR A 152 -2.88 0.33 2.69
N PRO A 153 -3.61 1.46 2.76
CA PRO A 153 -3.13 2.72 2.18
C PRO A 153 -1.78 3.12 2.78
N ALA A 154 -0.85 3.55 1.94
CA ALA A 154 0.53 3.87 2.33
C ALA A 154 0.58 4.94 3.44
N ARG A 155 -0.34 5.92 3.41
CA ARG A 155 -0.48 6.94 4.47
C ARG A 155 -0.75 6.35 5.85
N ILE A 156 -1.52 5.25 5.94
CA ILE A 156 -1.80 4.55 7.21
C ILE A 156 -0.53 3.87 7.72
N ILE A 157 0.31 3.36 6.82
CA ILE A 157 1.58 2.72 7.18
C ILE A 157 2.58 3.78 7.68
N LEU A 158 2.62 4.95 7.04
CA LEU A 158 3.43 6.10 7.52
C LEU A 158 2.98 6.56 8.91
N GLU A 159 1.68 6.70 9.14
CA GLU A 159 1.11 7.04 10.45
C GLU A 159 1.44 5.97 11.51
N LEU A 160 1.33 4.69 11.14
CA LEU A 160 1.69 3.57 12.01
C LEU A 160 3.14 3.64 12.46
N VAL A 161 4.07 3.84 11.52
CA VAL A 161 5.50 3.92 11.85
C VAL A 161 5.79 5.11 12.77
N GLU A 162 5.16 6.27 12.50
CA GLU A 162 5.33 7.46 13.32
C GLU A 162 4.85 7.25 14.76
N LYS A 163 3.68 6.62 14.95
CA LYS A 163 3.10 6.38 16.28
C LYS A 163 3.73 5.19 17.02
N ALA A 164 4.20 4.19 16.29
CA ALA A 164 4.82 3.01 16.88
C ALA A 164 6.19 3.32 17.50
N HIS A 165 6.91 4.32 16.96
CA HIS A 165 8.28 4.65 17.34
C HIS A 165 9.19 3.41 17.31
N LEU A 166 9.07 2.63 16.23
CA LEU A 166 9.84 1.39 16.04
C LEU A 166 11.33 1.68 15.97
N THR A 167 12.10 0.74 16.50
CA THR A 167 13.56 0.70 16.43
C THR A 167 14.02 -0.62 15.83
N GLU A 168 15.31 -0.73 15.50
CA GLU A 168 15.92 -1.99 15.04
C GLU A 168 15.80 -3.16 16.04
N LYS A 169 15.43 -2.87 17.30
CA LYS A 169 15.22 -3.88 18.35
C LYS A 169 13.79 -4.44 18.35
N ASP A 170 12.88 -3.80 17.63
CA ASP A 170 11.49 -4.23 17.52
C ASP A 170 11.34 -5.33 16.45
N ILE A 171 10.41 -6.24 16.72
CA ILE A 171 9.97 -7.27 15.78
C ILE A 171 8.51 -6.97 15.48
N PHE A 172 8.28 -6.40 14.30
CA PHE A 172 6.96 -6.03 13.83
C PHE A 172 6.27 -7.20 13.14
N TYR A 173 5.00 -7.43 13.44
CA TYR A 173 4.16 -8.42 12.77
C TYR A 173 2.98 -7.73 12.06
N ASP A 174 2.79 -8.06 10.79
CA ASP A 174 1.56 -7.80 10.05
C ASP A 174 0.73 -9.08 9.96
N VAL A 175 -0.47 -9.06 10.52
CA VAL A 175 -1.35 -10.23 10.58
C VAL A 175 -2.41 -10.13 9.48
N GLY A 176 -2.33 -11.04 8.50
CA GLY A 176 -3.03 -10.94 7.22
C GLY A 176 -2.27 -10.02 6.26
N SER A 177 -0.99 -10.31 6.04
CA SER A 177 -0.09 -9.37 5.36
C SER A 177 -0.32 -9.19 3.85
N GLY A 178 -1.17 -10.03 3.24
CA GLY A 178 -1.47 -10.02 1.83
C GLY A 178 -0.21 -10.03 0.98
N LEU A 179 -0.11 -9.07 0.05
CA LEU A 179 1.03 -8.92 -0.87
C LEU A 179 2.30 -8.33 -0.22
N GLY A 180 2.29 -8.09 1.10
CA GLY A 180 3.51 -7.79 1.88
C GLY A 180 3.97 -6.34 1.93
N GLN A 181 3.16 -5.38 1.44
CA GLN A 181 3.50 -3.96 1.46
C GLN A 181 3.81 -3.44 2.86
N VAL A 182 3.04 -3.84 3.89
CA VAL A 182 3.22 -3.29 5.25
C VAL A 182 4.56 -3.73 5.85
N PRO A 183 4.93 -5.02 5.90
CA PRO A 183 6.24 -5.41 6.42
C PRO A 183 7.41 -4.78 5.64
N ILE A 184 7.31 -4.72 4.31
CA ILE A 184 8.34 -4.11 3.46
C ILE A 184 8.52 -2.62 3.79
N LEU A 185 7.43 -1.84 3.82
CA LEU A 185 7.52 -0.41 4.14
C LEU A 185 7.97 -0.16 5.57
N VAL A 186 7.46 -0.90 6.55
CA VAL A 186 7.88 -0.77 7.95
C VAL A 186 9.39 -1.00 8.05
N HIS A 187 9.92 -2.05 7.43
CA HIS A 187 11.35 -2.31 7.43
C HIS A 187 12.15 -1.20 6.74
N LEU A 188 11.73 -0.74 5.56
CA LEU A 188 12.40 0.35 4.84
C LEU A 188 12.40 1.66 5.63
N LEU A 189 11.33 1.96 6.35
CA LEU A 189 11.17 3.20 7.11
C LEU A 189 11.86 3.19 8.48
N THR A 190 12.13 2.02 9.06
CA THR A 190 12.53 1.93 10.49
C THR A 190 13.77 1.07 10.73
N GLY A 191 14.07 0.14 9.82
CA GLY A 191 15.09 -0.90 10.02
C GLY A 191 14.67 -2.01 10.98
N ALA A 192 13.47 -1.95 11.57
CA ALA A 192 12.94 -3.03 12.42
C ALA A 192 12.81 -4.33 11.64
N THR A 193 12.97 -5.47 12.31
CA THR A 193 12.62 -6.76 11.69
C THR A 193 11.13 -6.79 11.49
N ALA A 194 10.67 -7.16 10.30
CA ALA A 194 9.25 -7.16 9.96
C ALA A 194 8.81 -8.53 9.42
N LYS A 195 7.71 -9.05 9.96
CA LYS A 195 7.19 -10.38 9.64
C LYS A 195 5.75 -10.26 9.16
N GLY A 196 5.41 -10.87 8.04
CA GLY A 196 4.04 -11.00 7.57
C GLY A 196 3.50 -12.41 7.79
N VAL A 197 2.33 -12.53 8.41
CA VAL A 197 1.59 -13.80 8.51
C VAL A 197 0.45 -13.76 7.50
N GLU A 198 0.46 -14.68 6.53
CA GLU A 198 -0.51 -14.71 5.43
C GLU A 198 -1.06 -16.13 5.21
N PHE A 199 -2.37 -16.25 5.05
CA PHE A 199 -3.07 -17.52 4.88
C PHE A 199 -3.04 -18.02 3.44
N GLU A 200 -3.19 -17.11 2.46
CA GLU A 200 -3.19 -17.40 1.03
C GLU A 200 -1.76 -17.65 0.53
N PRO A 201 -1.43 -18.88 0.05
CA PRO A 201 -0.09 -19.21 -0.40
C PRO A 201 0.43 -18.30 -1.51
N ALA A 202 -0.39 -17.97 -2.51
CA ALA A 202 0.04 -17.14 -3.63
C ALA A 202 0.43 -15.72 -3.20
N TYR A 203 -0.27 -15.16 -2.22
CA TYR A 203 0.06 -13.84 -1.64
C TYR A 203 1.35 -13.90 -0.83
N SER A 204 1.52 -14.94 0.00
CA SER A 204 2.74 -15.12 0.78
C SER A 204 3.98 -15.31 -0.11
N ASP A 205 3.85 -16.08 -1.19
CA ASP A 205 4.93 -16.31 -2.15
C ASP A 205 5.30 -15.03 -2.90
N TYR A 206 4.30 -14.28 -3.39
CA TYR A 206 4.50 -12.97 -4.00
C TYR A 206 5.23 -12.00 -3.06
N ALA A 207 4.81 -11.95 -1.80
CA ALA A 207 5.42 -11.08 -0.79
C ALA A 207 6.88 -11.46 -0.52
N ARG A 208 7.18 -12.77 -0.45
CA ARG A 208 8.53 -13.31 -0.28
C ARG A 208 9.43 -12.95 -1.47
N GLU A 209 8.94 -13.12 -2.69
CA GLU A 209 9.66 -12.71 -3.90
C GLU A 209 9.94 -11.21 -3.90
N SER A 210 8.96 -10.39 -3.52
CA SER A 210 9.11 -8.93 -3.43
C SER A 210 10.22 -8.51 -2.44
N ALA A 211 10.29 -9.17 -1.27
CA ALA A 211 11.37 -8.91 -0.30
C ALA A 211 12.74 -9.38 -0.79
N VAL A 212 12.81 -10.52 -1.49
CA VAL A 212 14.04 -11.03 -2.11
C VAL A 212 14.52 -10.09 -3.21
N ASP A 213 13.62 -9.67 -4.10
CA ASP A 213 13.90 -8.72 -5.18
C ASP A 213 14.44 -7.40 -4.64
N LEU A 214 13.97 -6.93 -3.49
CA LEU A 214 14.44 -5.70 -2.86
C LEU A 214 15.66 -5.91 -1.94
N ASN A 215 16.20 -7.13 -1.84
CA ASN A 215 17.33 -7.50 -0.98
C ASN A 215 17.10 -7.15 0.51
N LEU A 216 15.90 -7.46 1.03
CA LEU A 216 15.48 -7.11 2.39
C LEU A 216 15.57 -8.31 3.33
N SER A 217 16.77 -8.56 3.85
CA SER A 217 17.03 -9.68 4.78
C SER A 217 16.32 -9.60 6.13
N GLY A 218 15.82 -8.42 6.52
CA GLY A 218 15.05 -8.20 7.76
C GLY A 218 13.53 -8.33 7.58
N VAL A 219 13.06 -8.80 6.42
CA VAL A 219 11.64 -9.00 6.11
C VAL A 219 11.38 -10.48 5.86
N GLU A 220 10.42 -11.06 6.58
CA GLU A 220 10.05 -12.47 6.48
C GLU A 220 8.54 -12.63 6.25
N PHE A 221 8.14 -13.63 5.44
CA PHE A 221 6.74 -13.96 5.20
C PHE A 221 6.46 -15.43 5.52
N ILE A 222 5.53 -15.64 6.44
CA ILE A 222 5.15 -16.93 7.01
C ILE A 222 3.77 -17.29 6.45
N ASN A 223 3.73 -18.28 5.54
CA ASN A 223 2.46 -18.81 5.05
C ASN A 223 1.85 -19.75 6.09
N THR A 224 0.93 -19.24 6.90
CA THR A 224 0.25 -20.03 7.92
C THR A 224 -1.06 -19.37 8.33
N ASP A 225 -1.91 -20.14 8.99
CA ASP A 225 -3.07 -19.59 9.68
C ASP A 225 -2.62 -18.81 10.92
N ALA A 226 -3.08 -17.56 11.05
CA ALA A 226 -2.75 -16.70 12.18
C ALA A 226 -3.14 -17.30 13.55
N ARG A 227 -4.14 -18.19 13.60
CA ARG A 227 -4.52 -18.94 14.81
C ARG A 227 -3.44 -19.95 15.24
N THR A 228 -2.55 -20.34 14.33
CA THR A 228 -1.48 -21.32 14.57
C THR A 228 -0.08 -20.72 14.53
N ALA A 229 0.05 -19.47 14.10
CA ALA A 229 1.32 -18.75 14.08
C ALA A 229 1.96 -18.64 15.48
N ASP A 230 3.29 -18.63 15.51
CA ASP A 230 4.08 -18.31 16.70
C ASP A 230 4.37 -16.80 16.70
N PHE A 231 3.94 -16.12 17.75
CA PHE A 231 4.10 -14.67 17.94
C PHE A 231 5.04 -14.34 19.10
N SER A 232 5.76 -15.33 19.62
CA SER A 232 6.51 -15.21 20.88
C SER A 232 7.60 -14.14 20.89
N ASP A 233 8.14 -13.79 19.72
CA ASP A 233 9.17 -12.77 19.55
C ASP A 233 8.63 -11.37 19.17
N GLY A 234 7.37 -11.26 18.74
CA GLY A 234 6.83 -10.02 18.14
C GLY A 234 6.51 -8.92 19.14
N THR A 235 7.10 -7.73 19.02
CA THR A 235 6.88 -6.60 19.96
C THR A 235 5.75 -5.66 19.55
N VAL A 236 5.47 -5.56 18.25
CA VAL A 236 4.43 -4.69 17.68
C VAL A 236 3.63 -5.46 16.64
N PHE A 237 2.31 -5.36 16.68
CA PHE A 237 1.41 -6.08 15.79
C PHE A 237 0.48 -5.11 15.05
N PHE A 238 0.21 -5.39 13.78
CA PHE A 238 -0.76 -4.67 12.97
C PHE A 238 -1.80 -5.61 12.36
N MET A 239 -3.03 -5.13 12.24
CA MET A 239 -4.14 -5.82 11.58
C MET A 239 -4.99 -4.82 10.77
N TYR A 240 -5.08 -5.01 9.45
CA TYR A 240 -6.11 -4.35 8.65
C TYR A 240 -7.31 -5.28 8.41
N THR A 241 -8.13 -5.48 9.45
CA THR A 241 -9.35 -6.31 9.41
C THR A 241 -9.18 -7.62 8.59
N PRO A 242 -8.16 -8.45 8.88
CA PRO A 242 -7.93 -9.69 8.14
C PRO A 242 -9.06 -10.72 8.35
N PHE A 243 -9.77 -10.59 9.48
CA PHE A 243 -10.84 -11.48 9.89
C PHE A 243 -11.77 -10.81 10.90
N ALA A 244 -12.93 -11.42 11.12
CA ALA A 244 -13.95 -10.98 12.06
C ALA A 244 -14.32 -12.11 13.06
N GLY A 245 -15.30 -11.84 13.92
CA GLY A 245 -15.98 -12.85 14.72
C GLY A 245 -15.06 -13.68 15.63
N ARG A 246 -15.27 -14.99 15.63
CA ARG A 246 -14.51 -15.93 16.47
C ARG A 246 -13.07 -16.09 15.99
N LEU A 247 -12.82 -15.95 14.68
CA LEU A 247 -11.46 -16.01 14.14
C LEU A 247 -10.61 -14.86 14.70
N LEU A 248 -11.16 -13.63 14.68
CA LEU A 248 -10.51 -12.47 15.31
C LEU A 248 -10.23 -12.71 16.80
N GLN A 249 -11.22 -13.20 17.54
CA GLN A 249 -11.04 -13.46 18.96
C GLN A 249 -9.95 -14.50 19.22
N ALA A 250 -9.87 -15.57 18.43
CA ALA A 250 -8.84 -16.60 18.59
C ALA A 250 -7.41 -16.06 18.42
N VAL A 251 -7.20 -15.11 17.49
CA VAL A 251 -5.90 -14.45 17.33
C VAL A 251 -5.62 -13.47 18.47
N LEU A 252 -6.63 -12.71 18.92
CA LEU A 252 -6.50 -11.82 20.07
C LEU A 252 -6.18 -12.60 21.36
N ASP A 253 -6.73 -13.80 21.55
CA ASP A 253 -6.43 -14.67 22.70
C ASP A 253 -4.96 -15.11 22.71
N LYS A 254 -4.35 -15.33 21.54
CA LYS A 254 -2.91 -15.61 21.42
C LYS A 254 -2.08 -14.39 21.80
N LEU A 255 -2.42 -13.21 21.29
CA LEU A 255 -1.72 -11.98 21.64
C LEU A 255 -1.90 -11.62 23.12
N LEU A 256 -3.04 -11.96 23.73
CA LEU A 256 -3.25 -11.87 25.16
C LEU A 256 -2.28 -12.78 25.93
N ALA A 257 -2.09 -14.02 25.50
CA ALA A 257 -1.13 -14.93 26.13
C ALA A 257 0.31 -14.34 26.08
N GLU A 258 0.70 -13.74 24.97
CA GLU A 258 1.99 -13.04 24.85
C GLU A 258 2.06 -11.81 25.76
N SER A 259 0.96 -11.05 25.87
CA SER A 259 0.90 -9.86 26.73
C SER A 259 1.13 -10.14 28.22
N GLN A 260 0.87 -11.38 28.67
CA GLN A 260 1.08 -11.79 30.06
C GLN A 260 2.56 -11.93 30.41
N GLN A 261 3.43 -12.08 29.40
CA GLN A 261 4.89 -12.23 29.59
C GLN A 261 5.64 -10.93 29.33
N ARG A 262 5.09 -10.02 28.51
CA ARG A 262 5.78 -8.82 28.03
C ARG A 262 4.80 -7.77 27.51
N VAL A 263 5.24 -6.51 27.51
CA VAL A 263 4.47 -5.43 26.88
C VAL A 263 4.52 -5.59 25.37
N ILE A 264 3.36 -5.48 24.72
CA ILE A 264 3.23 -5.42 23.26
C ILE A 264 2.37 -4.23 22.84
N LYS A 265 2.61 -3.72 21.62
CA LYS A 265 1.76 -2.71 21.01
C LYS A 265 0.93 -3.33 19.89
N LEU A 266 -0.35 -2.97 19.83
CA LEU A 266 -1.25 -3.39 18.77
C LEU A 266 -1.75 -2.17 18.01
N PHE A 267 -1.75 -2.29 16.69
CA PHE A 267 -2.32 -1.33 15.77
C PHE A 267 -3.40 -2.02 14.96
N SER A 268 -4.49 -1.32 14.68
CA SER A 268 -5.51 -1.84 13.78
C SER A 268 -6.13 -0.78 12.91
N TYR A 269 -6.59 -1.19 11.74
CA TYR A 269 -7.31 -0.33 10.82
C TYR A 269 -8.59 -1.04 10.36
N GLY A 270 -9.66 -0.27 10.15
CA GLY A 270 -10.94 -0.79 9.65
C GLY A 270 -11.85 -1.46 10.69
N PRO A 271 -12.86 -2.24 10.23
CA PRO A 271 -13.93 -2.79 11.07
C PRO A 271 -13.53 -3.69 12.23
N CYS A 272 -12.28 -4.20 12.30
CA CYS A 272 -11.81 -4.97 13.46
C CYS A 272 -11.46 -4.10 14.67
N THR A 273 -11.18 -2.80 14.49
CA THR A 273 -10.68 -1.92 15.54
C THR A 273 -11.61 -1.80 16.76
N PRO A 274 -12.94 -1.71 16.64
CA PRO A 274 -13.84 -1.71 17.80
C PRO A 274 -13.75 -2.97 18.67
N GLN A 275 -13.38 -4.11 18.09
CA GLN A 275 -13.23 -5.38 18.81
C GLN A 275 -11.94 -5.41 19.61
N LEU A 276 -10.85 -4.82 19.08
CA LEU A 276 -9.63 -4.56 19.84
C LEU A 276 -9.90 -3.60 21.00
N ALA A 277 -10.63 -2.51 20.75
CA ALA A 277 -10.95 -1.51 21.77
C ALA A 277 -11.81 -2.05 22.94
N ARG A 278 -12.50 -3.18 22.75
CA ARG A 278 -13.28 -3.87 23.79
C ARG A 278 -12.47 -4.85 24.63
N GLN A 279 -11.24 -5.17 24.24
CA GLN A 279 -10.40 -6.09 25.00
C GLN A 279 -9.98 -5.46 26.32
N SER A 280 -10.29 -6.11 27.44
CA SER A 280 -10.02 -5.57 28.78
C SER A 280 -8.52 -5.47 29.12
N TRP A 281 -7.66 -6.14 28.36
CA TRP A 281 -6.21 -6.14 28.52
C TRP A 281 -5.49 -5.11 27.64
N LEU A 282 -6.23 -4.41 26.76
CA LEU A 282 -5.72 -3.36 25.90
C LEU A 282 -6.19 -1.98 26.38
N LYS A 283 -5.27 -1.01 26.32
CA LYS A 283 -5.56 0.40 26.52
C LYS A 283 -5.37 1.15 25.22
N SER A 284 -6.41 1.83 24.75
CA SER A 284 -6.27 2.77 23.63
C SER A 284 -5.40 3.95 24.05
N ILE A 285 -4.39 4.27 23.25
CA ILE A 285 -3.50 5.42 23.47
C ILE A 285 -4.15 6.69 22.90
N ASP A 286 -4.90 6.54 21.81
CA ASP A 286 -5.61 7.63 21.14
C ASP A 286 -7.11 7.53 21.47
N GLN A 287 -7.70 8.60 22.03
CA GLN A 287 -9.13 8.67 22.36
C GLN A 287 -10.02 8.86 21.12
N ASN A 288 -9.77 8.10 20.06
CA ASN A 288 -10.51 8.23 18.80
C ASN A 288 -11.85 7.47 18.88
N GLU A 289 -12.97 8.17 18.87
CA GLU A 289 -14.30 7.53 18.87
C GLU A 289 -14.71 6.96 17.49
N ALA A 290 -14.06 7.42 16.40
CA ALA A 290 -14.35 7.01 15.02
C ALA A 290 -13.30 6.02 14.47
N TYR A 291 -13.39 4.76 14.88
CA TYR A 291 -12.40 3.71 14.61
C TYR A 291 -12.38 3.15 13.17
N LEU A 292 -13.40 3.42 12.35
CA LEU A 292 -13.50 2.84 10.99
C LEU A 292 -12.47 3.41 10.01
N TYR A 293 -12.16 4.70 10.13
CA TYR A 293 -11.31 5.43 9.17
C TYR A 293 -10.03 5.97 9.81
N LYS A 294 -9.69 5.51 11.01
CA LYS A 294 -8.51 5.94 11.76
C LYS A 294 -7.71 4.74 12.24
N LEU A 295 -6.40 4.93 12.34
CA LEU A 295 -5.53 3.95 12.96
C LEU A 295 -5.84 3.85 14.46
N GLY A 296 -6.24 2.66 14.91
CA GLY A 296 -6.35 2.32 16.32
C GLY A 296 -4.96 2.02 16.88
N VAL A 297 -4.68 2.55 18.07
CA VAL A 297 -3.38 2.39 18.74
C VAL A 297 -3.62 1.88 20.15
N PHE A 298 -3.07 0.71 20.46
CA PHE A 298 -3.29 0.02 21.71
C PHE A 298 -1.96 -0.43 22.32
N THR A 299 -1.89 -0.39 23.65
CA THR A 299 -0.82 -1.02 24.44
C THR A 299 -1.43 -1.90 25.50
N THR A 300 -0.69 -2.91 25.93
CA THR A 300 -1.14 -3.78 27.02
C THR A 300 -1.13 -3.05 28.36
N LEU A 301 -2.05 -3.46 29.23
CA LEU A 301 -2.05 -3.06 30.64
C LEU A 301 -1.04 -3.95 31.39
N LEU A 302 -0.02 -3.34 31.99
CA LEU A 302 0.83 -4.00 32.98
C LEU A 302 0.10 -4.12 34.32
#